data_AF-A0A8S3FJU8-F1
#
_entry.id   AF-A0A8S3FJU8-F1
#
_cell.length_a   1.000
_cell.length_b   1.000
_cell.length_c   1.000
_cell.angle_alpha   90.00
_cell.angle_beta   90.00
_cell.angle_gamma   90.00
#
_symmetry.space_group_name_H-M   'P 1'
#
loop_
_entity.id
_entity.type
_entity.pdbx_description
1 polymer ?
#
loop_
_entity_poly.entity_id
_entity_poly.type
_entity_poly.pdbx_seq_one_letter_code
_entity_poly.pdbx_strand_id
1 'polypeptide(L)'
;NPLAVHHTPSDKDQFLYHFFHGSNTGFYDIDGSLLSETLLNEAEKFVDDLCENMKEYSLDNEDISMLDIIRDKYEKIQDEQMRRLVEMNLAYIEHYEASNLDQLSVKSYLKSDDGIETCDLTLPIGLGTFIQQIVERNPLPIQLNTIVTNTDIPSDKNEPIRITTKDNRHYLTKYVLITIPLGCLKASSIQFTPPPM
;
A
#
# COMPACT_ATOMS: atom_id res chain seq x y z
N ASN A 1 15.92 -2.17 15.06
CA ASN A 1 14.72 -1.31 15.02
C ASN A 1 15.15 0.16 15.23
N PRO A 2 15.24 0.97 14.15
CA PRO A 2 15.64 2.38 14.23
C PRO A 2 14.63 3.27 15.00
N LEU A 3 13.42 2.78 15.28
CA LEU A 3 12.42 3.48 16.10
C LEU A 3 12.65 3.31 17.61
N ALA A 4 13.52 2.38 18.03
CA ALA A 4 13.72 2.05 19.44
C ALA A 4 14.27 3.22 20.27
N VAL A 5 15.02 4.15 19.66
CA VAL A 5 15.54 5.36 20.32
C VAL A 5 14.48 6.44 20.54
N HIS A 6 13.37 6.39 19.80
CA HIS A 6 12.26 7.33 19.93
C HIS A 6 11.06 6.73 20.67
N HIS A 7 11.03 5.41 20.83
CA HIS A 7 10.04 4.71 21.61
C HIS A 7 10.32 4.90 23.10
N THR A 8 9.41 5.55 23.85
CA THR A 8 9.38 5.40 25.30
C THR A 8 8.36 4.31 25.60
N PRO A 9 8.78 3.13 26.08
CA PRO A 9 7.85 2.07 26.41
C PRO A 9 6.83 2.60 27.40
N SER A 10 5.55 2.56 27.05
CA SER A 10 4.49 2.67 28.04
C SER A 10 4.45 1.36 28.81
N ASP A 11 4.10 1.43 30.09
CA ASP A 11 3.81 0.31 30.97
C ASP A 11 2.62 -0.56 30.50
N LYS A 12 2.02 -0.23 29.35
CA LYS A 12 0.96 -0.98 28.67
C LYS A 12 1.38 -1.59 27.33
N ASP A 13 2.62 -1.38 26.89
CA ASP A 13 3.10 -1.88 25.61
C ASP A 13 3.36 -3.39 25.71
N GLN A 14 2.38 -4.19 25.32
CA GLN A 14 2.53 -5.64 25.18
C GLN A 14 2.86 -5.96 23.73
N PHE A 15 4.10 -6.39 23.47
CA PHE A 15 4.46 -7.03 22.22
C PHE A 15 3.91 -8.46 22.23
N LEU A 16 2.74 -8.64 21.63
CA LEU A 16 2.16 -9.96 21.42
C LEU A 16 2.79 -10.57 20.18
N TYR A 17 3.74 -11.47 20.38
CA TYR A 17 4.25 -12.32 19.31
C TYR A 17 3.23 -13.42 19.06
N HIS A 18 2.47 -13.32 17.97
CA HIS A 18 1.69 -14.45 17.47
C HIS A 18 2.63 -15.36 16.68
N PHE A 19 3.15 -16.38 17.34
CA PHE A 19 3.88 -17.45 16.66
C PHE A 19 2.88 -18.39 15.99
N PHE A 20 2.75 -18.28 14.67
CA PHE A 20 1.99 -19.24 13.88
C PHE A 20 2.66 -20.62 13.97
N HIS A 21 2.09 -21.51 14.77
CA HIS A 21 2.50 -22.92 14.75
C HIS A 21 1.77 -23.57 13.58
N GLY A 22 2.45 -23.71 12.44
CA GLY A 22 1.87 -24.17 11.17
C GLY A 22 1.30 -25.60 11.16
N SER A 23 1.23 -26.29 12.30
CA SER A 23 0.84 -27.70 12.38
C SER A 23 -0.63 -27.96 12.73
N ASN A 24 -1.50 -26.94 12.89
CA ASN A 24 -2.87 -27.18 13.40
C ASN A 24 -4.01 -26.38 12.74
N THR A 25 -3.78 -25.63 11.67
CA THR A 25 -4.85 -24.88 10.97
C THR A 25 -5.33 -25.66 9.75
N GLY A 26 -6.52 -26.26 9.86
CA GLY A 26 -7.23 -26.81 8.71
C GLY A 26 -7.82 -25.69 7.86
N PHE A 27 -7.78 -25.86 6.53
CA PHE A 27 -8.53 -25.01 5.61
C PHE A 27 -9.90 -25.62 5.38
N TYR A 28 -10.94 -24.81 5.45
CA TYR A 28 -12.31 -25.26 5.27
C TYR A 28 -12.97 -24.50 4.14
N ASP A 29 -13.82 -25.17 3.37
CA ASP A 29 -14.66 -24.49 2.38
C ASP A 29 -15.82 -23.73 3.03
N ILE A 30 -16.64 -23.08 2.18
CA ILE A 30 -17.80 -22.29 2.62
C ILE A 30 -18.86 -23.11 3.37
N ASP A 31 -18.87 -24.43 3.17
CA ASP A 31 -19.78 -25.35 3.82
C ASP A 31 -19.17 -25.96 5.11
N GLY A 32 -17.94 -25.56 5.45
CA GLY A 32 -17.21 -26.05 6.62
C GLY A 32 -16.54 -27.40 6.42
N SER A 33 -16.37 -27.85 5.18
CA SER A 33 -15.68 -29.10 4.85
C SER A 33 -14.17 -28.88 4.79
N LEU A 34 -13.41 -29.79 5.42
CA LEU A 34 -11.95 -29.73 5.43
C LEU A 34 -11.40 -29.97 4.01
N LEU A 35 -10.58 -29.05 3.53
CA LEU A 35 -9.87 -29.15 2.26
C LEU A 35 -8.63 -30.03 2.41
N SER A 36 -8.31 -30.79 1.37
CA SER A 36 -7.13 -31.66 1.36
C SER A 36 -5.86 -30.85 1.15
N GLU A 37 -4.78 -31.27 1.81
CA GLU A 37 -3.45 -30.68 1.63
C GLU A 37 -2.98 -30.77 0.16
N THR A 38 -3.35 -31.83 -0.54
CA THR A 38 -3.07 -32.00 -1.98
C THR A 38 -3.70 -30.87 -2.80
N LEU A 39 -4.98 -30.56 -2.56
CA LEU A 39 -5.68 -29.50 -3.29
C LEU A 39 -5.07 -28.12 -3.01
N LEU A 40 -4.72 -27.85 -1.74
CA LEU A 40 -4.06 -26.61 -1.34
C LEU A 40 -2.71 -26.43 -2.04
N ASN A 41 -1.87 -27.47 -2.01
CA ASN A 41 -0.56 -27.45 -2.66
C ASN A 41 -0.66 -27.35 -4.19
N GLU A 42 -1.70 -27.92 -4.80
CA GLU A 42 -1.95 -27.78 -6.24
C GLU A 42 -2.38 -26.35 -6.59
N ALA A 43 -3.23 -25.72 -5.78
CA ALA A 43 -3.63 -24.33 -5.97
C ALA A 43 -2.46 -23.36 -5.81
N GLU A 44 -1.62 -23.55 -4.78
CA GLU A 44 -0.41 -22.75 -4.56
C GLU A 44 0.54 -22.84 -5.75
N LYS A 45 0.86 -24.06 -6.21
CA LYS A 45 1.69 -24.25 -7.41
C LYS A 45 1.10 -23.63 -8.67
N PHE A 46 -0.22 -23.65 -8.81
CA PHE A 46 -0.89 -23.02 -9.94
C PHE A 46 -0.68 -21.51 -9.90
N VAL A 47 -0.82 -20.88 -8.73
CA VAL A 47 -0.57 -19.45 -8.54
C VAL A 47 0.89 -19.11 -8.77
N ASP A 48 1.82 -19.92 -8.29
CA ASP A 48 3.25 -19.75 -8.55
C ASP A 48 3.54 -19.77 -10.05
N ASP A 49 2.96 -20.72 -10.80
CA ASP A 49 3.08 -20.77 -12.26
C ASP A 49 2.49 -19.50 -12.92
N LEU A 50 1.36 -18.97 -12.43
CA LEU A 50 0.85 -17.68 -12.91
C LEU A 50 1.86 -16.54 -12.66
N CYS A 51 2.45 -16.48 -11.47
CA CYS A 51 3.47 -15.50 -11.10
C CYS A 51 4.74 -15.62 -11.93
N GLU A 52 5.20 -16.83 -12.25
CA GLU A 52 6.34 -17.05 -13.14
C GLU A 52 6.04 -16.57 -14.56
N ASN A 53 4.84 -16.79 -15.11
CA ASN A 53 4.49 -16.23 -16.43
C ASN A 53 4.56 -14.69 -16.45
N MET A 54 4.18 -14.05 -15.34
CA MET A 54 4.29 -12.60 -15.20
C MET A 54 5.75 -12.16 -15.14
N LYS A 55 6.62 -12.89 -14.44
CA LYS A 55 8.08 -12.64 -14.40
C LYS A 55 8.76 -12.81 -15.75
N GLU A 56 8.34 -13.80 -16.53
CA GLU A 56 8.86 -14.05 -17.88
C GLU A 56 8.38 -13.03 -18.91
N TYR A 57 7.41 -12.17 -18.57
CA TYR A 57 6.91 -11.16 -19.48
C TYR A 57 8.00 -10.13 -19.82
N SER A 58 8.39 -10.08 -21.11
CA SER A 58 9.48 -9.23 -21.57
C SER A 58 9.25 -7.75 -21.25
N LEU A 59 10.29 -7.12 -20.71
CA LEU A 59 10.32 -5.67 -20.49
C LEU A 59 10.24 -4.86 -21.79
N ASP A 60 10.54 -5.46 -22.94
CA ASP A 60 10.47 -4.82 -24.25
C ASP A 60 9.05 -4.81 -24.85
N ASN A 61 8.12 -5.62 -24.32
CA ASN A 61 6.73 -5.65 -24.79
C ASN A 61 5.97 -4.36 -24.38
N GLU A 62 4.74 -4.13 -24.86
CA GLU A 62 3.90 -3.10 -24.25
C GLU A 62 3.51 -3.48 -22.82
N ASP A 63 3.26 -2.50 -21.95
CA ASP A 63 2.77 -2.81 -20.61
C ASP A 63 1.29 -3.15 -20.65
N ILE A 64 0.91 -4.22 -19.95
CA ILE A 64 -0.47 -4.71 -19.87
C ILE A 64 -0.81 -5.08 -18.42
N SER A 65 -2.09 -5.34 -18.18
CA SER A 65 -2.54 -5.72 -16.83
C SER A 65 -2.07 -7.12 -16.45
N MET A 66 -1.87 -7.37 -15.16
CA MET A 66 -1.60 -8.72 -14.64
C MET A 66 -2.72 -9.69 -15.02
N LEU A 67 -3.98 -9.24 -14.97
CA LEU A 67 -5.12 -10.06 -15.37
C LEU A 67 -5.03 -10.52 -16.83
N ASP A 68 -4.59 -9.65 -17.75
CA ASP A 68 -4.48 -10.01 -19.17
C ASP A 68 -3.44 -11.11 -19.43
N ILE A 69 -2.38 -11.18 -18.62
CA ILE A 69 -1.35 -12.23 -18.71
C ILE A 69 -1.89 -13.58 -18.24
N ILE A 70 -2.62 -13.59 -17.13
CA ILE A 70 -3.05 -14.84 -16.48
C ILE A 70 -4.40 -15.36 -17.00
N ARG A 71 -5.17 -14.54 -17.73
CA ARG A 71 -6.57 -14.82 -18.13
C ARG A 71 -6.75 -16.19 -18.77
N ASP A 72 -5.94 -16.53 -19.78
CA ASP A 72 -6.08 -17.80 -20.51
C ASP A 72 -5.85 -19.02 -19.61
N LYS A 73 -4.87 -18.97 -18.71
CA LYS A 73 -4.62 -20.06 -17.74
C LYS A 73 -5.73 -20.11 -16.69
N TYR A 74 -6.14 -18.95 -16.17
CA TYR A 74 -7.19 -18.83 -15.17
C TYR A 74 -8.55 -19.37 -15.67
N GLU A 75 -8.96 -19.02 -16.88
CA GLU A 75 -10.23 -19.46 -17.47
C GLU A 75 -10.32 -20.97 -17.68
N LYS A 76 -9.17 -21.66 -17.80
CA LYS A 76 -9.09 -23.11 -18.00
C LYS A 76 -9.39 -23.92 -16.73
N ILE A 77 -9.41 -23.30 -15.55
CA ILE A 77 -9.71 -24.00 -14.29
C ILE A 77 -11.16 -24.49 -14.31
N GLN A 78 -11.37 -25.80 -14.40
CA GLN A 78 -12.72 -26.39 -14.45
C GLN A 78 -13.27 -26.68 -13.05
N ASP A 79 -12.39 -27.02 -12.10
CA ASP A 79 -12.79 -27.34 -10.74
C ASP A 79 -13.07 -26.05 -9.95
N GLU A 80 -14.29 -25.96 -9.40
CA GLU A 80 -14.75 -24.77 -8.70
C GLU A 80 -14.02 -24.53 -7.37
N GLN A 81 -13.64 -25.60 -6.65
CA GLN A 81 -12.89 -25.47 -5.41
C GLN A 81 -11.47 -24.97 -5.68
N MET A 82 -10.81 -25.51 -6.71
CA MET A 82 -9.53 -25.03 -7.21
C MET A 82 -9.62 -23.56 -7.63
N ARG A 83 -10.65 -23.18 -8.39
CA ARG A 83 -10.86 -21.79 -8.83
C ARG A 83 -10.91 -20.84 -7.64
N ARG A 84 -11.69 -21.16 -6.60
CA ARG A 84 -11.80 -20.34 -5.39
C ARG A 84 -10.49 -20.23 -4.62
N LEU A 85 -9.71 -21.30 -4.55
CA LEU A 85 -8.40 -21.26 -3.90
C LEU A 85 -7.41 -20.37 -4.68
N VAL A 86 -7.44 -20.45 -6.01
CA VAL A 86 -6.66 -19.54 -6.86
C VAL A 86 -7.14 -18.10 -6.70
N GLU A 87 -8.45 -17.84 -6.71
CA GLU A 87 -9.04 -16.51 -6.46
C GLU A 87 -8.62 -15.95 -5.10
N MET A 88 -8.62 -16.76 -4.04
CA MET A 88 -8.16 -16.34 -2.71
C MET A 88 -6.71 -15.87 -2.74
N ASN A 89 -5.83 -16.61 -3.42
CA ASN A 89 -4.42 -16.23 -3.57
C ASN A 89 -4.23 -14.96 -4.42
N LEU A 90 -4.98 -14.84 -5.52
CA LEU A 90 -4.98 -13.63 -6.35
C LEU A 90 -5.50 -12.41 -5.57
N ALA A 91 -6.51 -12.59 -4.71
CA ALA A 91 -7.02 -11.54 -3.83
C ALA A 91 -5.98 -11.08 -2.79
N TYR A 92 -5.04 -11.92 -2.37
CA TYR A 92 -3.92 -11.48 -1.53
C TYR A 92 -3.01 -10.49 -2.25
N ILE A 93 -2.78 -10.68 -3.56
CA ILE A 93 -2.03 -9.72 -4.39
C ILE A 93 -2.80 -8.40 -4.46
N GLU A 94 -4.09 -8.44 -4.78
CA GLU A 94 -4.93 -7.23 -4.85
C GLU A 94 -5.01 -6.49 -3.51
N HIS A 95 -5.06 -7.23 -2.40
CA HIS A 95 -5.03 -6.68 -1.06
C HIS A 95 -3.69 -5.99 -0.75
N TYR A 96 -2.57 -6.63 -1.08
CA TYR A 96 -1.23 -6.09 -0.84
C TYR A 96 -0.97 -4.83 -1.68
N GLU A 97 -1.34 -4.86 -2.95
CA GLU A 97 -1.17 -3.76 -3.89
C GLU A 97 -2.27 -2.68 -3.80
N ALA A 98 -3.33 -2.96 -3.03
CA ALA A 98 -4.52 -2.11 -2.90
C ALA A 98 -5.15 -1.71 -4.25
N SER A 99 -5.15 -2.63 -5.21
CA SER A 99 -5.67 -2.42 -6.57
C SER A 99 -6.09 -3.75 -7.19
N ASN A 100 -7.02 -3.70 -8.14
CA ASN A 100 -7.44 -4.88 -8.89
C ASN A 100 -6.36 -5.33 -9.90
N LEU A 101 -6.32 -6.63 -10.22
CA LEU A 101 -5.37 -7.19 -11.19
C LEU A 101 -5.50 -6.62 -12.61
N ASP A 102 -6.66 -6.08 -12.98
CA ASP A 102 -6.90 -5.43 -14.28
C ASP A 102 -6.32 -4.01 -14.38
N GLN A 103 -5.90 -3.43 -13.25
CA GLN A 103 -5.25 -2.12 -13.16
C GLN A 103 -3.76 -2.22 -12.81
N LEU A 104 -3.31 -3.39 -12.35
CA LEU A 104 -1.93 -3.62 -11.97
C LEU A 104 -1.07 -3.93 -13.20
N SER A 105 0.00 -3.16 -13.35
CA SER A 105 1.01 -3.34 -14.40
C SER A 105 1.83 -4.60 -14.16
N VAL A 106 1.88 -5.50 -15.16
CA VAL A 106 2.73 -6.69 -15.09
C VAL A 106 4.21 -6.32 -14.91
N LYS A 107 4.66 -5.22 -15.52
CA LYS A 107 6.07 -4.79 -15.44
C LYS A 107 6.45 -4.15 -14.11
N SER A 108 5.50 -3.52 -13.43
CA SER A 108 5.76 -2.79 -12.18
C SER A 108 5.66 -3.71 -10.96
N TYR A 109 4.82 -4.74 -11.02
CA TYR A 109 4.71 -5.76 -9.98
C TYR A 109 6.05 -6.45 -9.66
N LEU A 110 6.91 -6.63 -10.67
CA LEU A 110 8.22 -7.26 -10.54
C LEU A 110 9.30 -6.42 -9.85
N LYS A 111 8.98 -5.18 -9.47
CA LYS A 111 9.91 -4.28 -8.76
C LYS A 111 9.65 -4.36 -7.26
N SER A 112 9.76 -5.56 -6.69
CA SER A 112 9.76 -5.75 -5.24
C SER A 112 11.08 -5.32 -4.62
N ASP A 113 11.04 -4.96 -3.34
CA ASP A 113 12.22 -4.77 -2.48
C ASP A 113 12.86 -6.14 -2.16
N ASP A 114 13.40 -6.80 -3.19
CA ASP A 114 14.07 -8.10 -3.05
C ASP A 114 15.25 -7.98 -2.07
N GLY A 115 15.28 -8.87 -1.07
CA GLY A 115 16.43 -9.03 -0.17
C GLY A 115 16.39 -8.26 1.15
N ILE A 116 15.25 -7.67 1.52
CA ILE A 116 15.04 -7.15 2.88
C ILE A 116 14.36 -8.22 3.72
N GLU A 117 15.02 -8.69 4.80
CA GLU A 117 14.33 -9.49 5.82
C GLU A 117 13.23 -8.64 6.47
N THR A 118 11.98 -8.98 6.19
CA THR A 118 10.81 -8.33 6.77
C THR A 118 10.26 -9.14 7.94
N CYS A 119 9.60 -8.46 8.86
CA CYS A 119 8.83 -9.09 9.93
C CYS A 119 7.57 -8.25 10.13
N ASP A 120 6.41 -8.89 9.95
CA ASP A 120 5.12 -8.23 10.15
C ASP A 120 4.83 -8.12 11.63
N LEU A 121 4.81 -6.88 12.13
CA LEU A 121 4.46 -6.57 13.50
C LEU A 121 3.16 -5.78 13.52
N THR A 122 2.24 -6.20 14.37
CA THR A 122 1.07 -5.39 14.69
C THR A 122 1.42 -4.42 15.82
N LEU A 123 0.87 -3.22 15.78
CA LEU A 123 0.97 -2.22 16.84
C LEU A 123 -0.37 -2.16 17.59
N PRO A 124 -0.52 -2.86 18.73
CA PRO A 124 -1.81 -2.97 19.42
C PRO A 124 -2.37 -1.63 19.88
N ILE A 125 -1.50 -0.68 20.19
CA ILE A 125 -1.85 0.69 20.61
C ILE A 125 -2.25 1.60 19.43
N GLY A 126 -2.16 1.08 18.20
CA GLY A 126 -2.39 1.81 16.96
C GLY A 126 -1.30 2.82 16.61
N LEU A 127 -1.12 3.08 15.31
CA LEU A 127 -0.18 4.09 14.82
C LEU A 127 -0.53 5.52 15.30
N GLY A 128 -1.79 5.80 15.62
CA GLY A 128 -2.22 7.11 16.11
C GLY A 128 -1.53 7.55 17.40
N THR A 129 -1.35 6.62 18.35
CA THR A 129 -0.63 6.87 19.61
C THR A 129 0.83 7.26 19.34
N PHE A 130 1.47 6.58 18.38
CA PHE A 130 2.84 6.89 17.98
C PHE A 130 2.96 8.29 17.37
N ILE A 131 2.03 8.68 16.48
CA ILE A 131 1.99 10.04 15.91
C ILE A 131 1.81 11.10 17.01
N GLN A 132 0.93 10.83 17.99
CA GLN A 132 0.73 11.74 19.12
C GLN A 132 2.02 11.97 19.91
N GLN A 133 2.77 10.91 20.21
CA GLN A 133 4.05 11.02 20.92
C GLN A 133 5.09 11.86 20.15
N ILE A 134 5.12 11.77 18.81
CA ILE A 134 5.98 12.61 17.97
C ILE A 134 5.61 14.08 18.14
N VAL A 135 4.33 14.40 18.08
CA VAL A 135 3.82 15.79 18.19
C VAL A 135 4.04 16.36 19.59
N GLU A 136 3.85 15.57 20.65
CA GLU A 136 4.06 16.01 22.04
C GLU A 136 5.52 16.33 22.33
N ARG A 137 6.46 15.59 21.74
CA ARG A 137 7.91 15.81 21.91
C ARG A 137 8.46 16.93 21.04
N ASN A 138 7.78 17.22 19.93
CA ASN A 138 8.18 18.23 18.96
C ASN A 138 7.04 19.22 18.83
N PRO A 139 6.99 20.30 19.66
CA PRO A 139 5.91 21.27 19.60
C PRO A 139 5.96 22.03 18.27
N LEU A 140 5.27 21.48 17.28
CA LEU A 140 5.15 22.02 15.94
C LEU A 140 3.90 22.90 15.87
N PRO A 141 3.96 24.08 15.22
CA PRO A 141 2.79 24.92 15.01
C PRO A 141 1.87 24.29 13.94
N ILE A 142 0.98 23.38 14.37
CA ILE A 142 0.05 22.68 13.49
C ILE A 142 -1.29 23.42 13.45
N GLN A 143 -1.77 23.72 12.25
CA GLN A 143 -3.10 24.31 12.04
C GLN A 143 -4.05 23.28 11.45
N LEU A 144 -4.92 22.74 12.30
CA LEU A 144 -6.01 21.86 11.88
C LEU A 144 -7.11 22.66 11.17
N ASN A 145 -8.03 21.96 10.48
CA ASN A 145 -9.16 22.56 9.76
C ASN A 145 -8.74 23.67 8.77
N THR A 146 -7.53 23.54 8.21
CA THR A 146 -6.92 24.52 7.31
C THR A 146 -6.67 23.83 5.98
N ILE A 147 -7.69 23.82 5.13
CA ILE A 147 -7.63 23.16 3.82
C ILE A 147 -6.98 24.11 2.83
N VAL A 148 -5.78 23.76 2.36
CA VAL A 148 -5.08 24.48 1.30
C VAL A 148 -5.76 24.20 -0.05
N THR A 149 -5.95 25.24 -0.85
CA THR A 149 -6.59 25.15 -2.18
C THR A 149 -5.73 25.73 -3.30
N ASN A 150 -4.78 26.62 -2.98
CA ASN A 150 -3.85 27.16 -3.97
C ASN A 150 -2.45 27.38 -3.39
N THR A 151 -1.44 27.14 -4.20
CA THR A 151 -0.03 27.42 -3.95
C THR A 151 0.54 28.22 -5.11
N ASP A 152 0.77 29.51 -4.89
CA ASP A 152 1.37 30.43 -5.85
C ASP A 152 2.86 30.59 -5.55
N ILE A 153 3.69 30.04 -6.43
CA ILE A 153 5.15 30.14 -6.41
C ILE A 153 5.54 31.28 -7.36
N PRO A 154 6.11 32.38 -6.85
CA PRO A 154 6.46 33.53 -7.67
C PRO A 154 7.60 33.22 -8.63
N SER A 155 7.65 33.94 -9.75
CA SER A 155 8.77 33.84 -10.70
C SER A 155 10.06 34.48 -10.16
N ASP A 156 9.94 35.52 -9.31
CA ASP A 156 11.05 36.08 -8.57
C ASP A 156 11.29 35.27 -7.28
N LYS A 157 12.48 34.67 -7.16
CA LYS A 157 12.89 33.87 -5.99
C LYS A 157 13.00 34.70 -4.70
N ASN A 158 12.99 36.02 -4.79
CA ASN A 158 13.00 36.91 -3.63
C ASN A 158 11.58 37.17 -3.07
N GLU A 159 10.54 36.85 -3.83
CA GLU A 159 9.15 36.95 -3.37
C GLU A 159 8.74 35.69 -2.59
N PRO A 160 7.88 35.82 -1.56
CA PRO A 160 7.40 34.68 -0.81
C PRO A 160 6.36 33.88 -1.60
N ILE A 161 6.39 32.57 -1.44
CA ILE A 161 5.32 31.65 -1.86
C ILE A 161 4.06 32.00 -1.08
N ARG A 162 2.94 32.12 -1.79
CA ARG A 162 1.62 32.35 -1.19
C ARG A 162 0.81 31.07 -1.18
N ILE A 163 0.40 30.65 0.01
CA ILE A 163 -0.56 29.56 0.21
C ILE A 163 -1.91 30.17 0.50
N THR A 164 -2.92 29.75 -0.24
CA THR A 164 -4.31 30.16 -0.01
C THR A 164 -5.15 28.97 0.42
N THR A 165 -5.97 29.18 1.42
CA THR A 165 -6.86 28.17 1.98
C THR A 165 -8.30 28.38 1.52
N LYS A 166 -9.15 27.36 1.72
CA LYS A 166 -10.57 27.36 1.34
C LYS A 166 -11.36 28.52 1.96
N ASP A 167 -10.96 28.98 3.15
CA ASP A 167 -11.56 30.13 3.86
C ASP A 167 -10.86 31.47 3.54
N ASN A 168 -10.06 31.53 2.47
CA ASN A 168 -9.32 32.70 1.99
C ASN A 168 -8.27 33.25 2.97
N ARG A 169 -7.78 32.44 3.92
CA ARG A 169 -6.56 32.80 4.66
C ARG A 169 -5.34 32.67 3.74
N HIS A 170 -4.34 33.50 4.01
CA HIS A 170 -3.08 33.52 3.27
C HIS A 170 -1.90 33.28 4.20
N TYR A 171 -0.98 32.44 3.75
CA TYR A 171 0.30 32.19 4.41
C TYR A 171 1.42 32.54 3.42
N LEU A 172 2.43 33.24 3.91
CA LEU A 172 3.60 33.62 3.14
C LEU A 172 4.81 32.87 3.67
N THR A 173 5.55 32.20 2.80
CA THR A 173 6.71 31.40 3.17
C THR A 173 7.80 31.45 2.09
N LYS A 174 9.03 31.11 2.45
CA LYS A 174 10.13 30.93 1.48
C LYS A 174 10.09 29.56 0.81
N TYR A 175 9.61 28.55 1.52
CA TYR A 175 9.58 27.16 1.07
C TYR A 175 8.27 26.51 1.49
N VAL A 176 7.80 25.57 0.66
CA VAL A 176 6.64 24.73 0.94
C VAL A 176 7.02 23.27 0.70
N LEU A 177 6.64 22.40 1.64
CA LEU A 177 6.73 20.95 1.50
C LEU A 177 5.31 20.41 1.41
N ILE A 178 5.02 19.63 0.37
CA ILE A 178 3.69 19.10 0.10
C ILE A 178 3.71 17.60 0.30
N THR A 179 2.95 17.14 1.30
CA THR A 179 2.85 15.73 1.68
C THR A 179 1.41 15.23 1.61
N ILE A 180 0.60 15.80 0.70
CA ILE A 180 -0.78 15.37 0.51
C ILE A 180 -0.82 13.98 -0.16
N PRO A 181 -1.87 13.18 0.08
CA PRO A 181 -2.03 11.89 -0.58
C PRO A 181 -2.01 12.01 -2.11
N LEU A 182 -1.47 10.99 -2.79
CA LEU A 182 -1.43 10.92 -4.26
C LEU A 182 -2.82 11.09 -4.90
N GLY A 183 -3.88 10.56 -4.27
CA GLY A 183 -5.25 10.75 -4.72
C GLY A 183 -5.68 12.22 -4.79
N CYS A 184 -5.22 13.06 -3.86
CA CYS A 184 -5.50 14.51 -3.86
C CYS A 184 -4.77 15.22 -5.01
N LEU A 185 -3.55 14.79 -5.34
CA LEU A 185 -2.80 15.30 -6.50
C LEU A 185 -3.52 14.93 -7.81
N LYS A 186 -3.91 13.65 -7.97
CA LYS A 186 -4.67 13.19 -9.15
C LYS A 186 -6.01 13.92 -9.30
N ALA A 187 -6.68 14.21 -8.19
CA ALA A 187 -7.93 14.97 -8.17
C ALA A 187 -7.75 16.49 -8.34
N SER A 188 -6.51 16.98 -8.51
CA SER A 188 -6.21 18.43 -8.62
C SER A 188 -6.85 19.25 -7.49
N SER A 189 -6.85 18.72 -6.25
CA SER A 189 -7.49 19.37 -5.09
C SER A 189 -6.79 20.66 -4.64
N ILE A 190 -5.55 20.86 -5.06
CA ILE A 190 -4.77 22.08 -4.87
C ILE A 190 -4.35 22.59 -6.24
N GLN A 191 -4.61 23.86 -6.52
CA GLN A 191 -4.06 24.54 -7.67
C GLN A 191 -2.59 24.91 -7.41
N PHE A 192 -1.74 24.66 -8.41
CA PHE A 192 -0.33 25.03 -8.38
C PHE A 192 -0.07 26.06 -9.48
N THR A 193 0.50 27.20 -9.10
CA THR A 193 0.88 28.26 -10.04
C THR A 193 2.36 28.59 -9.85
N PRO A 194 3.26 28.28 -10.80
CA PRO A 194 2.99 27.56 -12.05
C PRO A 194 2.64 26.08 -11.79
N PRO A 195 2.07 25.38 -12.79
CA PRO A 195 1.85 23.94 -12.69
C PRO A 195 3.17 23.18 -12.42
N PRO A 196 3.13 22.03 -11.72
CA PRO A 196 4.29 21.17 -11.56
C PRO A 196 4.76 20.69 -12.95
N MET A 197 6.08 20.55 -13.14
CA MET A 197 6.66 19.92 -14.33
C MET A 197 6.49 18.40 -14.29
#